data_AF-A0A370AS96-F1
#
_entry.id   AF-A0A370AS96-F1
#
_cell.length_a   1.000
_cell.length_b   1.000
_cell.length_c   1.000
_cell.angle_alpha   90.00
_cell.angle_beta   90.00
_cell.angle_gamma   90.00
#
_symmetry.space_group_name_H-M   'P 1'
#
loop_
_entity.id
_entity.type
_entity.pdbx_description
1 polymer ?
#
loop_
_entity_poly.entity_id
_entity_poly.type
_entity_poly.pdbx_seq_one_letter_code
_entity_poly.pdbx_strand_id
1 'polypeptide(L)' 'MRAEELVAEIYRQKIELQKDGANPKQLILNMDAWRHIRAWHLARGIMEKAPHMDYITEDSIFDLEILIDAVEEPLVR' A
#
# COMPACT_ATOMS: atom_id res chain seq x y z
N MET A 1 2.35 -12.93 4.50
CA MET A 1 1.25 -12.60 3.56
C MET A 1 1.83 -12.37 2.17
N ARG A 2 1.06 -12.65 1.12
CA ARG A 2 1.39 -12.31 -0.27
C ARG A 2 1.27 -10.80 -0.49
N ALA A 3 1.94 -10.27 -1.52
CA ALA A 3 1.85 -8.86 -1.87
C ALA A 3 0.40 -8.40 -2.14
N GLU A 4 -0.40 -9.22 -2.82
CA GLU A 4 -1.82 -8.94 -3.07
C GLU A 4 -2.63 -8.81 -1.77
N GLU A 5 -2.33 -9.67 -0.80
CA GLU A 5 -3.01 -9.69 0.50
C GLU A 5 -2.63 -8.44 1.31
N LEU A 6 -1.36 -8.04 1.28
CA LEU A 6 -0.90 -6.79 1.90
C LEU A 6 -1.62 -5.57 1.30
N VAL A 7 -1.70 -5.49 -0.03
CA VAL A 7 -2.38 -4.37 -0.72
C VAL A 7 -3.87 -4.36 -0.42
N ALA A 8 -4.53 -5.53 -0.44
CA ALA A 8 -5.95 -5.63 -0.10
C ALA A 8 -6.23 -5.21 1.36
N GLU A 9 -5.33 -5.58 2.27
CA GLU A 9 -5.43 -5.21 3.69
C GLU A 9 -5.26 -3.71 3.91
N ILE A 10 -4.28 -3.07 3.25
CA ILE A 10 -4.11 -1.62 3.25
C ILE A 10 -5.39 -0.92 2.77
N TYR A 11 -5.97 -1.42 1.67
CA TYR A 11 -7.21 -0.87 1.13
C TYR A 11 -8.38 -1.03 2.11
N ARG A 12 -8.51 -2.19 2.76
CA ARG A 12 -9.53 -2.46 3.77
C ARG A 12 -9.46 -1.44 4.91
N GLN A 13 -8.28 -1.25 5.49
CA GLN A 13 -8.07 -0.29 6.59
C GLN A 13 -8.38 1.15 6.17
N LYS A 14 -7.94 1.56 4.97
CA LYS A 14 -8.27 2.88 4.41
C LYS A 14 -9.78 3.11 4.34
N ILE A 15 -10.52 2.15 3.79
CA ILE A 15 -11.98 2.25 3.65
C ILE A 15 -12.69 2.26 5.01
N GLU A 16 -12.22 1.50 5.98
CA GLU A 16 -12.79 1.50 7.34
C GLU A 16 -12.64 2.87 8.00
N LEU A 17 -11.44 3.46 7.96
CA LEU A 17 -11.20 4.81 8.49
C LEU A 17 -12.03 5.88 7.75
N GLN A 18 -12.16 5.78 6.44
CA GLN A 18 -12.99 6.70 5.66
C GLN A 18 -14.49 6.57 5.98
N LYS A 19 -14.98 5.36 6.25
CA LYS A 19 -16.37 5.13 6.70
C LYS A 19 -16.63 5.78 8.06
N ASP A 20 -15.63 5.84 8.92
CA ASP A 20 -15.68 6.51 10.21
C ASP A 20 -15.48 8.04 10.11
N GLY A 21 -15.38 8.57 8.88
CA GLY A 21 -15.22 10.00 8.60
C GLY A 21 -13.79 10.52 8.71
N ALA A 22 -12.80 9.64 8.92
CA ALA A 22 -11.39 10.00 8.90
C ALA A 22 -10.88 10.16 7.46
N ASN A 23 -9.79 10.92 7.31
CA ASN A 23 -9.09 11.06 6.03
C ASN A 23 -7.63 10.61 6.20
N PRO A 24 -7.37 9.29 6.14
CA PRO A 24 -6.03 8.77 6.34
C PRO A 24 -5.08 9.25 5.25
N LYS A 25 -3.84 9.51 5.65
CA LYS A 25 -2.79 10.04 4.77
C LYS A 25 -1.51 9.23 4.85
N GLN A 26 -1.39 8.35 5.83
CA GLN A 26 -0.15 7.65 6.13
C GLN A 26 -0.38 6.15 6.14
N LEU A 27 0.61 5.43 5.64
CA LEU A 27 0.71 3.99 5.69
C LEU A 27 2.04 3.64 6.33
N ILE A 28 1.97 2.97 7.48
CA ILE A 28 3.14 2.47 8.19
C ILE A 28 3.30 0.99 7.85
N LEU A 29 4.49 0.58 7.40
CA LEU A 29 4.82 -0.83 7.19
C LEU A 29 6.31 -1.09 7.42
N ASN A 30 6.67 -2.35 7.63
CA ASN A 30 8.09 -2.72 7.68
C ASN A 30 8.72 -2.77 6.28
N MET A 31 10.06 -2.74 6.26
CA MET A 31 10.85 -2.76 5.04
C MET A 31 10.61 -4.01 4.18
N ASP A 32 10.34 -5.16 4.79
CA ASP A 32 10.14 -6.42 4.07
C ASP A 32 8.80 -6.45 3.32
N ALA A 33 7.73 -5.97 3.97
CA ALA A 33 6.43 -5.77 3.35
C ALA A 33 6.54 -4.80 2.17
N TRP A 34 7.32 -3.72 2.32
CA TRP A 34 7.50 -2.73 1.25
C TRP A 34 8.20 -3.35 0.05
N ARG A 35 9.31 -4.05 0.30
CA ARG A 35 10.07 -4.76 -0.76
C ARG A 35 9.21 -5.77 -1.48
N HIS A 36 8.36 -6.49 -0.76
CA HIS A 36 7.47 -7.50 -1.34
C HIS A 36 6.42 -6.86 -2.25
N ILE A 37 5.73 -5.81 -1.78
CA ILE A 37 4.75 -5.06 -2.59
C ILE A 37 5.41 -4.45 -3.83
N ARG A 38 6.58 -3.82 -3.66
CA ARG A 38 7.32 -3.19 -4.77
C ARG A 38 7.79 -4.21 -5.81
N ALA A 39 8.33 -5.34 -5.38
CA ALA A 39 8.75 -6.40 -6.29
C ALA A 39 7.57 -6.97 -7.09
N TRP A 40 6.43 -7.17 -6.43
CA TRP A 40 5.20 -7.60 -7.09
C TRP A 40 4.68 -6.56 -8.09
N HIS A 41 4.62 -5.29 -7.69
CA HIS A 41 4.20 -4.18 -8.55
C HIS A 41 5.08 -4.07 -9.81
N LEU A 42 6.41 -4.11 -9.64
CA LEU A 42 7.36 -4.06 -10.75
C LEU A 42 7.25 -5.28 -11.68
N ALA A 43 7.05 -6.48 -11.12
CA ALA A 43 6.85 -7.70 -11.91
C ALA A 43 5.59 -7.60 -12.79
N ARG A 44 4.55 -6.89 -12.32
CA ARG A 44 3.32 -6.64 -13.08
C ARG A 44 3.43 -5.45 -14.03
N GLY A 45 4.19 -4.41 -13.67
CA GLY A 45 4.42 -3.21 -14.48
C GLY A 45 5.21 -3.46 -15.77
N ILE A 46 5.93 -4.57 -15.87
CA ILE A 46 6.55 -5.01 -17.14
C ILE A 46 5.48 -5.43 -18.17
N MET A 47 4.24 -5.74 -17.75
CA MET A 47 3.19 -6.23 -18.66
C MET A 47 2.16 -5.21 -19.13
N GLU A 48 1.84 -4.12 -18.42
CA GLU A 48 0.77 -3.20 -18.87
C GLU A 48 1.07 -1.72 -18.53
N LYS A 49 1.31 -0.92 -19.56
CA LYS A 49 1.18 0.55 -19.51
C LYS A 49 -0.29 0.92 -19.31
N ALA A 50 -0.79 0.83 -18.09
CA ALA A 50 -2.12 1.29 -17.70
C ALA A 50 -2.01 2.56 -16.84
N PRO A 51 -1.95 3.76 -17.44
CA PRO A 51 -1.72 5.04 -16.75
C PRO A 51 -2.83 5.46 -15.76
N HIS A 52 -3.91 4.68 -15.62
CA HIS A 52 -5.07 5.00 -14.80
C HIS A 52 -5.22 4.11 -13.56
N MET A 53 -4.27 3.20 -13.30
CA MET A 53 -4.34 2.23 -12.20
C MET A 53 -3.08 2.18 -11.32
N ASP A 54 -2.23 3.19 -11.36
CA ASP A 54 -1.03 3.21 -10.51
C ASP A 54 -1.36 3.78 -9.13
N TYR A 55 -2.07 2.97 -8.33
CA TYR A 55 -2.28 3.21 -6.91
C TYR A 55 -1.04 2.87 -6.07
N ILE A 56 0.08 2.47 -6.70
CA ILE A 56 1.37 2.27 -6.05
C ILE A 56 2.37 3.14 -6.79
N THR A 57 3.07 3.99 -6.05
CA THR A 57 4.16 4.82 -6.57
C THR A 57 5.44 4.51 -5.81
N GLU A 58 6.49 5.31 -5.99
CA GLU A 58 7.74 5.14 -5.25
C GLU A 58 7.59 5.43 -3.75
N ASP A 59 6.68 6.33 -3.38
CA ASP A 59 6.52 6.89 -2.04
C ASP A 59 5.12 6.74 -1.45
N SER A 60 4.15 6.20 -2.20
CA SER A 60 2.78 6.05 -1.73
C SER A 60 2.03 4.82 -2.24
N ILE A 61 1.03 4.38 -1.46
CA ILE A 61 0.05 3.36 -1.84
C ILE A 61 -1.36 3.90 -1.56
N PHE A 62 -2.25 3.93 -2.56
CA PHE A 62 -3.57 4.54 -2.49
C PHE A 62 -3.54 5.99 -1.96
N ASP A 63 -2.57 6.79 -2.42
CA ASP A 63 -2.31 8.17 -1.94
C ASP A 63 -1.93 8.26 -0.46
N LEU A 64 -1.58 7.14 0.19
CA LEU A 64 -1.05 7.10 1.55
C LEU A 64 0.48 7.15 1.49
N GLU A 65 1.09 8.12 2.16
CA GLU A 65 2.54 8.26 2.31
C GLU A 65 3.10 7.03 3.03
N ILE A 66 4.12 6.39 2.44
CA ILE A 66 4.78 5.22 3.03
C ILE A 66 5.75 5.68 4.12
N LEU A 67 5.53 5.21 5.35
CA LEU A 67 6.45 5.34 6.47
C LEU A 67 6.99 3.96 6.83
N ILE A 68 8.32 3.83 6.85
CA ILE A 68 8.98 2.57 7.23
C ILE A 68 9.26 2.58 8.72
N ASP A 69 8.67 1.61 9.43
CA ASP A 69 8.85 1.43 10.88
C ASP A 69 8.90 -0.07 11.25
N ALA A 70 9.30 -0.38 12.48
CA ALA A 70 9.36 -1.73 13.04
C ALA A 70 7.96 -2.24 13.45
N VAL A 71 7.04 -2.35 12.49
CA VAL A 71 5.70 -2.94 12.67
C VAL A 71 5.64 -4.35 12.09
N GLU A 72 4.90 -5.25 12.74
CA GLU A 72 4.69 -6.61 12.21
C GLU A 72 3.70 -6.62 11.02
N GLU A 73 2.68 -5.77 11.07
CA GLU A 73 1.61 -5.66 10.07
C GLU A 73 1.45 -4.20 9.58
N PRO A 74 0.97 -3.98 8.33
CA PRO A 74 0.71 -2.63 7.83
C PRO A 74 -0.38 -1.92 8.63
N LEU A 75 -0.22 -0.62 8.83
CA LEU A 75 -1.16 0.24 9.55
C LEU A 75 -1.46 1.52 8.79
N VAL A 76 -2.74 1.79 8.53
CA VAL A 76 -3.22 3.05 7.92
C VAL A 76 -3.66 4.06 8.99
N ARG A 77 -3.29 5.34 8.82
CA ARG A 77 -3.64 6.44 9.74
C ARG A 77 -4.03 7.73 9.03
#